data_AF-A0A0D0DG90-F1
#
_entry.id   AF-A0A0D0DG90-F1
#
_cell.length_a   1.000
_cell.length_b   1.000
_cell.length_c   1.000
_cell.angle_alpha   90.00
_cell.angle_beta   90.00
_cell.angle_gamma   90.00
#
_symmetry.space_group_name_H-M   'P 1'
#
loop_
_entity.id
_entity.type
_entity.pdbx_description
1 polymer ?
#
loop_
_entity_poly.entity_id
_entity_poly.type
_entity_poly.pdbx_seq_one_letter_code
_entity_poly.pdbx_strand_id
1 'polypeptide(L)'
;MLTSLVKVYGGVKSPTWLLDLGDGYALLREHLKYSILPDAQVTRAIRNYLPVGEELPHITKWARFLLPNRQIARSVWREALRPPHQLRVSHNVKFTLDDKVCVGEVQYFTQLATQLHPEQQGDWTFHNVAIMKLYSEPDTELLKLSSQVLAASTLLNQIIICDVKAI
;
A
#
# COMPACT_ATOMS: atom_id res chain seq x y z
N MET A 1 -25.02 8.32 13.93
CA MET A 1 -25.75 7.04 13.94
C MET A 1 -25.17 6.18 12.83
N LEU A 2 -24.07 5.46 13.10
CA LEU A 2 -23.34 4.63 12.14
C LEU A 2 -23.84 3.19 12.32
N THR A 3 -24.75 2.77 11.46
CA THR A 3 -25.33 1.42 11.52
C THR A 3 -24.40 0.43 10.83
N SER A 4 -24.04 -0.59 11.62
CA SER A 4 -23.47 -1.89 11.28
C SER A 4 -23.61 -2.35 9.82
N LEU A 5 -22.49 -2.76 9.21
CA LEU A 5 -22.45 -3.67 8.07
C LEU A 5 -21.27 -4.64 8.25
N VAL A 6 -21.43 -5.57 9.19
CA VAL A 6 -20.73 -6.86 9.14
C VAL A 6 -21.72 -7.86 8.53
N LYS A 7 -21.45 -8.34 7.32
CA LYS A 7 -22.06 -9.57 6.79
C LYS A 7 -21.12 -10.30 5.83
N VAL A 8 -20.64 -11.43 6.34
CA VAL A 8 -20.15 -12.67 5.74
C VAL A 8 -20.56 -12.92 4.28
N TYR A 9 -19.61 -13.27 3.39
CA TYR A 9 -19.83 -14.13 2.21
C TYR A 9 -18.52 -14.86 1.86
N GLY A 10 -18.44 -16.17 1.58
CA GLY A 10 -19.52 -17.12 1.30
C GLY A 10 -20.04 -17.00 -0.13
N GLY A 11 -19.18 -17.14 -1.14
CA GLY A 11 -19.58 -17.60 -2.48
C GLY A 11 -20.55 -16.74 -3.31
N VAL A 12 -20.54 -15.40 -3.19
CA VAL A 12 -21.27 -14.50 -4.10
C VAL A 12 -20.42 -13.25 -4.36
N LYS A 13 -20.18 -12.89 -5.64
CA LYS A 13 -19.50 -11.65 -6.03
C LYS A 13 -20.33 -10.44 -5.56
N SER A 14 -19.98 -9.89 -4.41
CA SER A 14 -20.45 -8.57 -3.96
C SER A 14 -19.68 -7.49 -4.74
N PRO A 15 -20.29 -6.35 -5.14
CA PRO A 15 -19.56 -5.23 -5.72
C PRO A 15 -18.84 -4.52 -4.57
N THR A 16 -17.73 -5.09 -4.09
CA THR A 16 -17.25 -4.74 -2.75
C THR A 16 -16.52 -3.39 -2.78
N TRP A 17 -17.22 -2.35 -2.32
CA TRP A 17 -16.73 -0.98 -2.17
C TRP A 17 -15.60 -0.82 -1.12
N LEU A 18 -15.29 -1.91 -0.42
CA LEU A 18 -14.41 -2.02 0.73
C LEU A 18 -13.92 -3.47 0.75
N LEU A 19 -12.61 -3.71 0.71
CA LEU A 19 -12.05 -5.00 1.04
C LEU A 19 -11.56 -4.93 2.49
N ASP A 20 -12.34 -5.53 3.40
CA ASP A 20 -12.03 -5.63 4.83
C ASP A 20 -10.86 -6.60 5.04
N LEU A 21 -9.84 -6.16 5.78
CA LEU A 21 -8.63 -6.93 6.09
C LEU A 21 -8.55 -7.33 7.58
N GLY A 22 -9.61 -7.06 8.34
CA GLY A 22 -9.65 -7.26 9.79
C GLY A 22 -8.93 -6.15 10.57
N ASP A 23 -9.08 -6.15 11.90
CA ASP A 23 -8.39 -5.26 12.85
C ASP A 23 -8.58 -3.75 12.58
N GLY A 24 -9.64 -3.38 11.85
CA GLY A 24 -9.91 -2.00 11.44
C GLY A 24 -9.19 -1.54 10.17
N TYR A 25 -8.49 -2.43 9.47
CA TYR A 25 -7.87 -2.17 8.18
C TYR A 25 -8.80 -2.48 7.01
N ALA A 26 -8.77 -1.66 5.96
CA ALA A 26 -9.50 -1.97 4.72
C ALA A 26 -8.97 -1.24 3.48
N LEU A 27 -9.06 -1.87 2.30
CA LEU A 27 -8.85 -1.19 1.01
C LEU A 27 -10.17 -0.61 0.50
N LEU A 28 -10.17 0.65 0.05
CA LEU A 28 -11.39 1.39 -0.31
C LEU A 28 -11.55 1.58 -1.83
N ARG A 29 -12.80 1.64 -2.31
CA ARG A 29 -13.32 1.66 -3.71
C ARG A 29 -12.55 2.37 -4.82
N GLU A 30 -11.57 3.22 -4.58
CA GLU A 30 -10.80 3.86 -5.66
C GLU A 30 -9.70 2.95 -6.20
N HIS A 31 -10.07 1.87 -6.88
CA HIS A 31 -9.13 0.98 -7.58
C HIS A 31 -9.17 1.12 -9.10
N LEU A 32 -8.20 0.49 -9.76
CA LEU A 32 -8.12 0.42 -11.22
C LEU A 32 -9.13 -0.63 -11.72
N LYS A 33 -9.96 -0.28 -12.71
CA LYS A 33 -11.03 -1.20 -13.19
C LYS A 33 -10.49 -2.51 -13.78
N TYR A 34 -9.26 -2.50 -14.28
CA TYR A 34 -8.61 -3.63 -14.93
C TYR A 34 -7.26 -3.87 -14.29
N SER A 35 -6.89 -5.13 -14.07
CA SER A 35 -5.55 -5.47 -13.60
C SER A 35 -4.52 -5.17 -14.69
N ILE A 36 -3.32 -4.78 -14.28
CA ILE A 36 -2.22 -4.45 -15.19
C ILE A 36 -0.95 -5.21 -14.82
N LEU A 37 -0.03 -5.32 -15.77
CA LEU A 37 1.35 -5.69 -15.46
C LEU A 37 2.07 -4.49 -14.81
N PRO A 38 2.78 -4.70 -13.69
CA PRO A 38 3.63 -3.67 -13.11
C PRO A 38 4.77 -3.24 -14.05
N ASP A 39 5.34 -2.05 -13.82
CA ASP A 39 6.58 -1.64 -14.48
C ASP A 39 7.80 -2.43 -13.97
N ALA A 40 8.93 -2.30 -14.67
CA ALA A 40 10.14 -3.08 -14.37
C ALA A 40 10.68 -2.89 -12.93
N GLN A 41 10.56 -1.71 -12.33
CA GLN A 41 11.05 -1.47 -10.96
C GLN A 41 10.14 -2.15 -9.94
N VAL A 42 8.82 -2.00 -10.10
CA VAL A 42 7.84 -2.67 -9.24
C VAL A 42 7.90 -4.18 -9.42
N THR A 43 8.00 -4.67 -10.65
CA THR A 43 8.18 -6.09 -10.97
C THR A 43 9.38 -6.67 -10.22
N ARG A 44 10.53 -5.99 -10.23
CA ARG A 44 11.71 -6.42 -9.48
C ARG A 44 11.45 -6.44 -7.98
N ALA A 45 10.77 -5.42 -7.45
CA ALA A 45 10.42 -5.37 -6.03
C ALA A 45 9.45 -6.50 -5.63
N ILE A 46 8.46 -6.82 -6.47
CA ILE A 46 7.52 -7.95 -6.25
C ILE A 46 8.28 -9.27 -6.20
N ARG A 47 9.22 -9.51 -7.13
CA ARG A 47 10.03 -10.74 -7.13
C ARG A 47 10.92 -10.88 -5.89
N ASN A 48 11.38 -9.76 -5.33
CA ASN A 48 12.17 -9.79 -4.09
C ASN A 48 11.29 -9.98 -2.85
N TYR A 49 10.01 -9.58 -2.92
CA TYR A 49 9.05 -9.69 -1.82
C TYR A 49 8.39 -11.07 -1.76
N LEU A 50 8.09 -11.68 -2.91
CA LEU A 50 7.47 -13.00 -3.00
C LEU A 50 8.52 -14.12 -2.95
N PRO A 51 8.14 -15.34 -2.53
CA PRO A 51 8.99 -16.52 -2.64
C PRO A 51 9.47 -16.76 -4.08
N VAL A 52 10.66 -17.35 -4.22
CA VAL A 52 11.26 -17.66 -5.52
C VAL A 52 10.37 -18.62 -6.31
N GLY A 53 10.08 -18.28 -7.56
CA GLY A 53 9.38 -19.16 -8.51
C GLY A 53 7.94 -18.76 -8.83
N GLU A 54 7.39 -17.76 -8.13
CA GLU A 54 6.06 -17.23 -8.43
C GLU A 54 6.02 -16.45 -9.76
N GLU A 55 5.00 -16.71 -10.58
CA GLU A 55 4.73 -15.89 -11.75
C GLU A 55 4.32 -14.47 -11.33
N LEU A 56 4.65 -13.48 -12.15
CA LEU A 56 4.28 -12.09 -11.86
C LEU A 56 2.77 -11.91 -11.96
N PRO A 57 2.08 -11.58 -10.85
CA PRO A 57 0.64 -11.39 -10.89
C PRO A 57 0.31 -10.09 -11.62
N HIS A 58 -0.82 -10.11 -12.33
CA HIS A 58 -1.49 -8.87 -12.70
C HIS A 58 -1.99 -8.19 -11.43
N ILE A 59 -1.72 -6.89 -11.29
CA ILE A 59 -2.06 -6.14 -10.09
C ILE A 59 -3.23 -5.21 -10.32
N THR A 60 -4.08 -5.06 -9.30
CA THR A 60 -5.10 -4.02 -9.25
C THR A 60 -4.63 -2.93 -8.29
N LYS A 61 -4.41 -1.72 -8.81
CA LYS A 61 -4.03 -0.57 -7.96
C LYS A 61 -5.23 -0.12 -7.15
N TRP A 62 -5.08 0.00 -5.85
CA TRP A 62 -6.01 0.63 -4.92
C TRP A 62 -5.42 1.95 -4.43
N ALA A 63 -6.27 2.96 -4.30
CA ALA A 63 -5.80 4.31 -3.99
C ALA A 63 -5.96 4.73 -2.55
N ARG A 64 -6.73 3.97 -1.77
CA ARG A 64 -7.13 4.36 -0.43
C ARG A 64 -7.09 3.15 0.49
N PHE A 65 -6.52 3.36 1.66
CA PHE A 65 -6.36 2.38 2.71
C PHE A 65 -6.82 2.98 4.03
N LEU A 66 -7.78 2.33 4.67
CA LEU A 66 -8.27 2.67 6.00
C LEU A 66 -7.36 2.03 7.04
N LEU A 67 -6.88 2.85 7.98
CA LEU A 67 -6.10 2.42 9.13
C LEU A 67 -7.01 2.18 10.36
N PRO A 68 -6.55 1.46 11.40
CA PRO A 68 -7.35 1.16 12.59
C PRO A 68 -7.75 2.41 13.36
N ASN A 69 -6.92 3.46 13.29
CA ASN A 69 -7.20 4.78 13.86
C ASN A 69 -8.24 5.60 13.04
N ARG A 70 -8.84 4.98 12.01
CA ARG A 70 -9.83 5.55 11.08
C ARG A 70 -9.28 6.64 10.16
N GLN A 71 -7.97 6.84 10.10
CA GLN A 71 -7.35 7.65 9.08
C GLN A 71 -7.38 6.91 7.73
N ILE A 72 -7.32 7.67 6.65
CA ILE A 72 -7.28 7.11 5.29
C ILE A 72 -5.94 7.50 4.69
N ALA A 73 -5.03 6.55 4.56
CA ALA A 73 -3.88 6.70 3.69
C ALA A 73 -4.33 6.66 2.23
N ARG A 74 -3.70 7.50 1.42
CA ARG A 74 -4.02 7.65 0.00
C ARG A 74 -2.81 7.28 -0.83
N SER A 75 -2.96 7.30 -2.14
CA SER A 75 -1.87 7.02 -3.06
C SER A 75 -1.58 8.19 -3.98
N VAL A 76 -0.31 8.37 -4.31
CA VAL A 76 0.15 9.33 -5.33
C VAL A 76 -0.59 9.12 -6.64
N TRP A 77 -0.80 7.86 -7.05
CA TRP A 77 -1.48 7.53 -8.30
C TRP A 77 -2.85 8.21 -8.46
N ARG A 78 -3.65 8.33 -7.40
CA ARG A 78 -4.94 9.06 -7.49
C ARG A 78 -4.84 10.52 -7.08
N GLU A 79 -3.96 10.85 -6.16
CA GLU A 79 -3.78 12.23 -5.73
C GLU A 79 -3.22 13.11 -6.86
N ALA A 80 -2.29 12.61 -7.66
CA ALA A 80 -1.70 13.32 -8.80
C ALA A 80 -2.71 13.68 -9.91
N LEU A 81 -3.91 13.07 -9.90
CA LEU A 81 -4.99 13.41 -10.82
C LEU A 81 -5.82 14.61 -10.34
N ARG A 82 -5.59 15.11 -9.13
CA ARG A 82 -6.26 16.28 -8.57
C ARG A 82 -5.45 17.53 -8.88
N PRO A 83 -6.11 18.67 -9.17
CA PRO A 83 -5.40 19.94 -9.28
C PRO A 83 -4.80 20.32 -7.92
N PRO A 84 -3.68 21.08 -7.88
CA PRO A 84 -2.97 21.39 -6.63
C PRO A 84 -3.85 22.00 -5.52
N HIS A 85 -4.81 22.85 -5.88
CA HIS A 85 -5.72 23.49 -4.90
C HIS A 85 -6.77 22.54 -4.29
N GLN A 86 -6.91 21.32 -4.82
CA GLN A 86 -7.78 20.26 -4.27
C GLN A 86 -6.97 19.10 -3.70
N LEU A 87 -5.64 19.18 -3.79
CA LEU A 87 -4.73 18.15 -3.31
C LEU A 87 -4.73 18.17 -1.78
N ARG A 88 -5.23 17.10 -1.17
CA ARG A 88 -4.99 16.81 0.24
C ARG A 88 -4.02 15.64 0.30
N VAL A 89 -2.76 15.97 0.53
CA VAL A 89 -1.65 15.03 0.69
C VAL A 89 -1.93 14.11 1.87
N SER A 90 -2.11 12.82 1.57
CA SER A 90 -2.28 11.78 2.58
C SER A 90 -1.62 10.47 2.16
N HIS A 91 -0.67 10.54 1.21
CA HIS A 91 0.08 9.40 0.71
C HIS A 91 1.40 9.13 1.45
N ASN A 92 1.80 10.00 2.39
CA ASN A 92 2.98 9.81 3.21
C ASN A 92 2.63 9.04 4.47
N VAL A 93 3.31 7.91 4.69
CA VAL A 93 3.03 7.01 5.80
C VAL A 93 4.30 6.70 6.59
N LYS A 94 4.15 6.52 7.90
CA LYS A 94 5.15 5.86 8.73
C LYS A 94 4.88 4.37 8.67
N PHE A 95 5.92 3.55 8.67
CA PHE A 95 5.76 2.10 8.65
C PHE A 95 7.00 1.43 9.25
N THR A 96 6.88 0.17 9.64
CA THR A 96 7.99 -0.62 10.17
C THR A 96 8.62 -1.48 9.07
N LEU A 97 9.94 -1.39 8.91
CA LEU A 97 10.74 -2.22 8.01
C LEU A 97 11.97 -2.71 8.77
N ASP A 98 12.15 -4.02 8.87
CA ASP A 98 13.27 -4.64 9.62
C ASP A 98 13.44 -4.05 11.03
N ASP A 99 12.33 -3.96 11.78
CA ASP A 99 12.22 -3.37 13.13
C ASP A 99 12.59 -1.87 13.23
N LYS A 100 12.72 -1.17 12.11
CA LYS A 100 12.96 0.28 12.06
C LYS A 100 11.75 1.03 11.55
N VAL A 101 11.46 2.17 12.18
CA VAL A 101 10.41 3.09 11.71
C VAL A 101 10.96 3.89 10.54
N CYS A 102 10.34 3.73 9.39
CA CYS A 102 10.65 4.45 8.16
C CYS A 102 9.50 5.37 7.75
N VAL A 103 9.76 6.28 6.81
CA VAL A 103 8.73 7.10 6.16
C VAL A 103 8.75 6.82 4.67
N GLY A 104 7.58 6.64 4.07
CA GLY A 104 7.44 6.31 2.66
C GLY A 104 6.30 7.05 1.99
N GLU A 105 6.44 7.24 0.69
CA GLU A 105 5.43 7.79 -0.21
C GLU A 105 4.70 6.65 -0.92
N VAL A 106 3.43 6.43 -0.57
CA VAL A 106 2.59 5.38 -1.14
C VAL A 106 2.26 5.70 -2.59
N GLN A 107 2.77 4.89 -3.52
CA GLN A 107 2.44 5.00 -4.94
C GLN A 107 1.04 4.44 -5.21
N TYR A 108 0.73 3.27 -4.64
CA TYR A 108 -0.58 2.61 -4.61
C TYR A 108 -0.55 1.37 -3.73
N PHE A 109 -1.72 0.90 -3.31
CA PHE A 109 -1.89 -0.39 -2.64
C PHE A 109 -2.27 -1.46 -3.67
N THR A 110 -1.98 -2.72 -3.41
CA THR A 110 -2.43 -3.84 -4.23
C THR A 110 -2.56 -5.11 -3.41
N GLN A 111 -3.26 -6.09 -3.97
CA GLN A 111 -3.24 -7.46 -3.47
C GLN A 111 -2.39 -8.30 -4.43
N LEU A 112 -1.43 -9.03 -3.90
CA LEU A 112 -0.63 -10.01 -4.65
C LEU A 112 -1.18 -11.39 -4.33
N ALA A 113 -1.50 -12.17 -5.37
CA ALA A 113 -1.96 -13.54 -5.22
C ALA A 113 -0.79 -14.50 -5.47
N THR A 114 -0.54 -15.42 -4.54
CA THR A 114 0.44 -16.51 -4.68
C THR A 114 -0.25 -17.85 -4.52
N GLN A 115 0.27 -18.90 -5.15
CA GLN A 115 -0.29 -20.23 -5.03
C GLN A 115 0.26 -20.92 -3.79
N LEU A 116 -0.60 -21.46 -2.91
CA LEU A 116 -0.16 -22.11 -1.67
C LEU A 116 0.57 -23.43 -1.96
N HIS A 117 0.04 -24.20 -2.93
CA HIS A 117 0.58 -25.47 -3.37
C HIS A 117 0.57 -25.53 -4.91
N PRO A 118 1.72 -25.50 -5.58
CA PRO A 118 1.79 -25.58 -7.05
C PRO A 118 1.12 -26.85 -7.60
N GLU A 119 1.11 -27.92 -6.81
CA GLU A 119 0.53 -29.22 -7.17
C GLU A 119 -0.99 -29.35 -6.93
N GLN A 120 -1.62 -28.40 -6.22
CA GLN A 120 -3.06 -28.40 -5.99
C GLN A 120 -3.70 -27.14 -6.56
N GLN A 121 -4.52 -27.32 -7.60
CA GLN A 121 -5.17 -26.23 -8.30
C GLN A 121 -6.33 -25.70 -7.46
N GLY A 122 -6.18 -24.53 -6.84
CA GLY A 122 -7.30 -23.83 -6.19
C GLY A 122 -6.95 -22.99 -4.96
N ASP A 123 -5.84 -23.26 -4.28
CA ASP A 123 -5.52 -22.58 -3.03
C ASP A 123 -4.61 -21.36 -3.26
N TRP A 124 -5.21 -20.17 -3.12
CA TRP A 124 -4.55 -18.88 -3.27
C TRP A 124 -4.35 -18.21 -1.93
N THR A 125 -3.15 -17.69 -1.70
CA THR A 125 -2.85 -16.76 -0.61
C THR A 125 -2.79 -15.35 -1.15
N PHE A 126 -3.37 -14.40 -0.43
CA PHE A 126 -3.41 -13.00 -0.82
C PHE A 126 -2.59 -12.15 0.15
N HIS A 127 -1.56 -11.49 -0.37
CA HIS A 127 -0.74 -10.53 0.36
C HIS A 127 -1.23 -9.13 0.05
N ASN A 128 -1.70 -8.41 1.07
CA ASN A 128 -2.16 -7.03 0.91
C ASN A 128 -0.96 -6.11 1.18
N VAL A 129 -0.51 -5.40 0.14
CA VAL A 129 0.74 -4.66 0.20
C VAL A 129 0.60 -3.21 -0.25
N ALA A 130 1.49 -2.36 0.26
CA ALA A 130 1.73 -1.03 -0.25
C ALA A 130 2.97 -1.02 -1.14
N ILE A 131 2.84 -0.46 -2.35
CA ILE A 131 3.99 -0.14 -3.21
C ILE A 131 4.40 1.30 -2.90
N MET A 132 5.63 1.48 -2.42
CA MET A 132 6.07 2.78 -1.89
C MET A 132 7.44 3.18 -2.42
N LYS A 133 7.70 4.48 -2.39
CA LYS A 133 9.06 5.06 -2.48
C LYS A 133 9.52 5.46 -1.09
N LEU A 134 10.76 5.15 -0.75
CA LEU A 134 11.31 5.45 0.58
C LEU A 134 11.78 6.91 0.65
N TYR A 135 11.60 7.58 1.79
CA TYR A 135 12.32 8.80 2.10
C TYR A 135 13.69 8.48 2.72
N SER A 136 14.70 9.28 2.41
CA SER A 136 16.00 9.19 3.09
C SER A 136 15.84 9.40 4.60
N GLU A 137 16.86 8.97 5.35
CA GLU A 137 17.04 9.46 6.72
C GLU A 137 17.03 11.00 6.73
N PRO A 138 16.46 11.62 7.78
CA PRO A 138 16.43 13.07 7.89
C PRO A 138 17.82 13.68 7.88
N ASP A 139 17.98 14.80 7.18
CA ASP A 139 19.21 15.58 7.17
C ASP A 139 19.49 16.11 8.58
N THR A 140 20.58 15.61 9.19
CA THR A 140 20.95 15.93 10.57
C THR A 140 21.40 17.38 10.73
N GLU A 141 21.97 18.00 9.70
CA GLU A 141 22.41 19.39 9.74
C GLU A 141 21.21 20.34 9.67
N LEU A 142 20.24 20.07 8.78
CA LEU A 142 18.99 20.84 8.73
C LEU A 142 18.17 20.70 10.01
N LEU A 143 18.13 19.49 10.59
CA LEU A 143 17.48 19.26 11.87
C LEU A 143 18.16 20.06 13.00
N LYS A 144 19.50 20.09 13.01
CA LYS A 144 20.27 20.89 13.97
C LYS A 144 20.07 22.39 13.78
N LEU A 145 20.14 22.89 12.56
CA LEU A 145 19.92 24.31 12.22
C LEU A 145 18.50 24.76 12.58
N SER A 146 17.51 23.88 12.42
CA SER A 146 16.13 24.14 12.84
C SER A 146 15.87 23.93 14.34
N SER A 147 16.91 23.73 15.16
CA SER A 147 16.77 23.46 16.60
C SER A 147 15.86 22.26 16.90
N GLN A 148 16.02 21.18 16.13
CA GLN A 148 15.27 19.92 16.22
C GLN A 148 13.77 20.02 15.88
N VAL A 149 13.35 21.07 15.16
CA VAL A 149 11.95 21.30 14.80
C VAL A 149 11.58 20.67 13.45
N LEU A 150 12.49 20.72 12.46
CA LEU A 150 12.21 20.29 11.09
C LEU A 150 13.09 19.11 10.68
N ALA A 151 12.49 17.94 10.53
CA ALA A 151 13.09 16.80 9.86
C ALA A 151 12.86 16.91 8.35
N ALA A 152 13.93 17.10 7.58
CA ALA A 152 13.89 17.18 6.13
C ALA A 152 14.47 15.91 5.52
N SER A 153 13.74 15.27 4.61
CA SER A 153 14.18 14.05 3.91
C SER A 153 13.99 14.20 2.41
N THR A 154 14.78 13.44 1.64
CA THR A 154 14.67 13.38 0.18
C THR A 154 13.93 12.11 -0.23
N LEU A 155 12.99 12.22 -1.18
CA LEU A 155 12.34 11.05 -1.75
C LEU A 155 13.33 10.27 -2.62
N LEU A 156 13.56 9.00 -2.29
CA LEU A 156 14.46 8.12 -3.03
C LEU A 156 13.74 7.47 -4.21
N ASN A 157 14.47 7.21 -5.30
CA ASN A 157 13.96 6.46 -6.45
C ASN A 157 14.05 4.93 -6.25
N GLN A 158 13.80 4.48 -5.01
CA GLN A 158 13.83 3.07 -4.62
C GLN A 158 12.39 2.63 -4.31
N ILE A 159 11.91 1.63 -5.04
CA ILE A 159 10.62 1.00 -4.76
C ILE A 159 10.81 -0.07 -3.69
N ILE A 160 9.94 -0.03 -2.69
CA ILE A 160 9.81 -1.04 -1.64
C ILE A 160 8.38 -1.55 -1.61
N ILE A 161 8.22 -2.78 -1.12
CA ILE A 161 6.93 -3.40 -0.86
C ILE A 161 6.85 -3.72 0.61
N CYS A 162 5.75 -3.34 1.23
CA CYS A 162 5.51 -3.60 2.64
C CYS A 162 4.09 -4.14 2.83
N ASP A 163 3.90 -5.01 3.82
CA ASP A 163 2.56 -5.40 4.23
C ASP A 163 1.81 -4.17 4.72
N VAL A 164 0.54 -4.03 4.33
CA VAL A 164 -0.26 -2.85 4.73
C VAL A 164 -0.48 -2.74 6.23
N LYS A 165 -0.35 -3.84 6.99
CA LYS A 165 -0.45 -3.85 8.46
C LYS A 165 0.83 -3.40 9.17
N ALA A 166 1.92 -3.18 8.42
CA ALA A 166 3.13 -2.58 8.96
C ALA A 166 3.09 -1.04 8.94
N ILE A 167 2.02 -0.45 8.38
CA ILE A 167 1.74 1.00 8.34
C ILE A 167 1.01 1.46 9.60
#